data_AF-A0A8I3NY67-F1
#
_entry.id   AF-A0A8I3NY67-F1
#
_cell.length_a   1.000
_cell.length_b   1.000
_cell.length_c   1.000
_cell.angle_alpha   90.00
_cell.angle_beta   90.00
_cell.angle_gamma   90.00
#
_symmetry.space_group_name_H-M   'P 1'
#
loop_
_entity.id
_entity.type
_entity.pdbx_description
1 polymer ?
#
loop_
_entity_poly.entity_id
_entity_poly.type
_entity_poly.pdbx_seq_one_letter_code
_entity_poly.pdbx_strand_id
1 'polypeptide(L)'
;MVLWLKGVTFNVTTVDTKRRTKTVQKLCPGGQLPFLLYGTEVHTDTNKIEEFLEAVLCPPRYPKLAALNPESNTAGLNIFAKFSAYIKNSNPALNDNLEKGLLKALKVLDNYLTSPLPEEVDETSAEDEGISQRKFLDGNELTLADCNLLPKLHIVQVVCKKYRGFSIPEVFCGTHRYLRNAYAREEFDDEEIELAYEQVAKALK
;
A
#
# COMPACT_ATOMS: atom_id res chain seq x y z
N MET A 1 -10.30 0.55 0.95
CA MET A 1 -9.84 0.16 -0.41
C MET A 1 -10.54 -1.09 -0.92
N VAL A 2 -10.16 -2.32 -0.56
CA VAL A 2 -10.70 -3.57 -1.18
C VAL A 2 -12.24 -3.64 -1.22
N LEU A 3 -12.91 -3.47 -0.07
CA LEU A 3 -14.39 -3.48 -0.01
C LEU A 3 -15.03 -2.37 -0.86
N TRP A 4 -14.37 -1.21 -0.96
CA TRP A 4 -14.83 -0.09 -1.78
C TRP A 4 -14.72 -0.41 -3.27
N LEU A 5 -13.57 -0.93 -3.70
CA LEU A 5 -13.34 -1.36 -5.10
C LEU A 5 -14.27 -2.51 -5.52
N LYS A 6 -14.67 -3.37 -4.57
CA LYS A 6 -15.69 -4.40 -4.82
C LYS A 6 -17.07 -3.82 -5.04
N GLY A 7 -17.36 -2.58 -4.64
CA GLY A 7 -18.69 -1.97 -4.75
C GLY A 7 -19.76 -2.65 -3.87
N VAL A 8 -19.33 -3.38 -2.84
CA VAL A 8 -20.25 -4.00 -1.88
C VAL A 8 -20.71 -2.98 -0.85
N THR A 9 -21.91 -3.14 -0.29
CA THR A 9 -22.32 -2.35 0.89
C THR A 9 -21.64 -2.91 2.13
N PHE A 10 -20.95 -2.06 2.89
CA PHE A 10 -20.27 -2.45 4.12
C PHE A 10 -20.33 -1.33 5.16
N ASN A 11 -20.07 -1.68 6.42
CA ASN A 11 -19.91 -0.73 7.51
C ASN A 11 -18.48 -0.82 8.05
N VAL A 12 -17.91 0.32 8.41
CA VAL A 12 -16.61 0.41 9.10
C VAL A 12 -16.85 0.80 10.55
N THR A 13 -16.33 0.01 11.47
CA THR A 13 -16.35 0.32 12.91
C THR A 13 -14.93 0.52 13.39
N THR A 14 -14.58 1.73 13.84
CA THR A 14 -13.30 2.00 14.49
C THR A 14 -13.29 1.38 15.89
N VAL A 15 -12.16 0.79 16.28
CA VAL A 15 -12.00 0.11 17.58
C VAL A 15 -10.88 0.76 18.37
N ASP A 16 -11.21 1.40 19.49
CA ASP A 16 -10.23 1.81 20.49
C ASP A 16 -9.70 0.56 21.22
N THR A 17 -8.43 0.23 20.98
CA THR A 17 -7.77 -0.94 21.58
C THR A 17 -7.60 -0.82 23.09
N LYS A 18 -7.58 0.40 23.64
CA LYS A 18 -7.53 0.65 25.09
C LYS A 18 -8.92 0.57 25.74
N ARG A 19 -9.99 0.74 24.96
CA ARG A 19 -11.39 0.79 25.45
C ARG A 19 -12.33 -0.07 24.59
N ARG A 20 -12.00 -1.36 24.45
CA ARG A 20 -12.80 -2.29 23.64
C ARG A 20 -14.20 -2.51 24.22
N THR A 21 -15.23 -2.36 23.39
CA THR A 21 -16.61 -2.65 23.76
C THR A 21 -16.85 -4.14 24.00
N LYS A 22 -17.88 -4.49 24.79
CA LYS A 22 -18.25 -5.90 25.04
C LYS A 22 -18.56 -6.66 23.75
N THR A 23 -19.18 -6.00 22.78
CA THR A 23 -19.49 -6.58 21.47
C THR A 23 -18.22 -6.98 20.71
N VAL A 24 -17.23 -6.07 20.64
CA VAL A 24 -15.95 -6.35 19.97
C VAL A 24 -15.18 -7.47 20.68
N GLN A 25 -15.15 -7.45 22.02
CA GLN A 25 -14.50 -8.51 22.80
C GLN A 25 -15.14 -9.89 22.55
N LYS A 26 -16.47 -9.95 22.36
CA LYS A 26 -17.19 -11.20 22.07
C LYS A 26 -16.92 -11.69 20.64
N LEU A 27 -16.89 -10.78 19.66
CA LEU A 27 -16.66 -11.11 18.26
C LEU A 27 -15.20 -11.53 17.99
N CYS A 28 -14.24 -10.82 18.57
CA CYS A 28 -12.82 -11.11 18.41
C CYS A 28 -12.12 -11.16 19.78
N PRO A 29 -12.25 -12.28 20.53
CA PRO A 29 -11.65 -12.42 21.85
C PRO A 29 -10.12 -12.31 21.85
N GLY A 30 -9.49 -12.79 20.77
CA GLY A 30 -8.04 -12.68 20.57
C GLY A 30 -7.56 -11.26 20.30
N GLY A 31 -8.47 -10.33 19.98
CA GLY A 31 -8.14 -8.93 19.89
C GLY A 31 -7.34 -8.52 18.66
N GLN A 32 -7.31 -9.36 17.63
CA GLN A 32 -6.66 -9.05 16.36
C GLN A 32 -7.36 -7.87 15.67
N LEU A 33 -6.56 -6.99 15.05
CA LEU A 33 -7.05 -5.92 14.17
C LEU A 33 -6.13 -5.86 12.94
N PRO A 34 -6.69 -5.58 11.74
CA PRO A 34 -8.12 -5.55 11.44
C PRO A 34 -8.76 -6.96 11.51
N PHE A 35 -10.09 -7.02 11.66
CA PHE A 35 -10.89 -8.22 11.47
C PHE A 35 -12.14 -7.89 10.64
N LEU A 36 -12.69 -8.89 9.95
CA LEU A 36 -13.91 -8.79 9.15
C LEU A 36 -14.99 -9.67 9.77
N LEU A 37 -16.20 -9.12 9.95
CA LEU A 37 -17.40 -9.90 10.22
C LEU A 37 -18.19 -10.05 8.91
N TYR A 38 -18.30 -11.26 8.39
CA TYR A 38 -19.08 -11.56 7.20
C TYR A 38 -20.21 -12.52 7.55
N GLY A 39 -21.46 -12.05 7.46
CA GLY A 39 -22.61 -12.77 8.02
C GLY A 39 -22.46 -12.94 9.53
N THR A 40 -22.21 -14.18 9.97
CA THR A 40 -21.95 -14.53 11.38
C THR A 40 -20.50 -14.93 11.64
N GLU A 41 -19.66 -15.00 10.61
CA GLU A 41 -18.29 -15.50 10.71
C GLU A 41 -17.28 -14.36 10.85
N VAL A 42 -16.31 -14.55 11.74
CA VAL A 42 -15.24 -13.59 11.99
C VAL A 42 -13.95 -14.08 11.33
N HIS A 43 -13.45 -13.28 10.40
CA HIS A 43 -12.17 -13.49 9.74
C HIS A 43 -11.13 -12.55 10.34
N THR A 44 -9.95 -13.08 10.62
CA THR A 44 -8.78 -12.34 11.10
C THR A 44 -7.62 -12.61 10.16
N ASP A 45 -6.51 -11.89 10.31
CA ASP A 45 -5.38 -11.86 9.36
C ASP A 45 -5.75 -11.12 8.06
N THR A 46 -5.01 -10.05 7.78
CA THR A 46 -5.32 -9.16 6.65
C THR A 46 -5.20 -9.88 5.31
N ASN A 47 -4.21 -10.75 5.14
CA ASN A 47 -4.02 -11.48 3.88
C ASN A 47 -5.15 -12.50 3.68
N LYS A 48 -5.55 -13.22 4.73
CA LYS A 48 -6.65 -14.17 4.64
C LYS A 48 -8.00 -13.50 4.40
N ILE A 49 -8.22 -12.32 4.98
CA ILE A 49 -9.42 -11.51 4.73
C ILE A 49 -9.45 -11.08 3.26
N GLU A 50 -8.32 -10.62 2.71
CA GLU A 50 -8.22 -10.24 1.30
C GLU A 50 -8.51 -11.40 0.36
N GLU A 51 -7.86 -12.56 0.57
CA GLU A 51 -8.10 -13.79 -0.19
C GLU A 51 -9.57 -14.22 -0.14
N PHE A 52 -10.18 -14.19 1.05
CA PHE A 52 -11.59 -14.51 1.24
C PHE A 52 -12.50 -13.56 0.46
N LEU A 53 -12.27 -12.24 0.56
CA LEU A 53 -13.08 -11.25 -0.14
C LEU A 53 -12.95 -11.38 -1.65
N GLU A 54 -11.76 -11.65 -2.18
CA GLU A 54 -11.56 -11.87 -3.62
C GLU A 54 -12.30 -13.11 -4.12
N ALA A 55 -12.30 -14.20 -3.35
CA ALA A 55 -12.98 -15.44 -3.70
C ALA A 55 -14.51 -15.34 -3.60
N VAL A 56 -15.02 -14.69 -2.54
CA VAL A 56 -16.47 -14.62 -2.27
C VAL A 56 -17.15 -13.50 -3.07
N LEU A 57 -16.51 -12.35 -3.22
CA LEU A 57 -17.04 -11.22 -3.98
C LEU A 57 -16.51 -11.28 -5.43
N CYS A 58 -17.03 -12.23 -6.21
CA CYS A 58 -16.53 -12.53 -7.56
C CYS A 58 -17.52 -12.16 -8.68
N PRO A 59 -17.07 -12.17 -9.96
CA PRO A 59 -17.93 -11.95 -11.12
C PRO A 59 -19.08 -12.96 -11.22
N PRO A 60 -20.22 -12.60 -11.85
CA PRO A 60 -20.48 -11.35 -12.58
C PRO A 60 -20.90 -10.18 -11.68
N ARG A 61 -21.12 -10.43 -10.38
CA ARG A 61 -21.69 -9.42 -9.48
C ARG A 61 -20.67 -8.40 -9.01
N TYR A 62 -19.42 -8.81 -8.81
CA TYR A 62 -18.35 -7.95 -8.30
C TYR A 62 -17.09 -8.09 -9.18
N PRO A 63 -16.29 -7.03 -9.34
CA PRO A 63 -15.10 -7.08 -10.17
C PRO A 63 -14.02 -8.00 -9.56
N LYS A 64 -13.22 -8.64 -10.41
CA LYS A 64 -11.97 -9.30 -10.00
C LYS A 64 -10.92 -8.22 -9.71
N LEU A 65 -10.23 -8.29 -8.57
CA LEU A 65 -9.23 -7.30 -8.18
C LEU A 65 -7.81 -7.88 -8.14
N ALA A 66 -7.64 -9.20 -8.23
CA ALA A 66 -6.31 -9.80 -8.29
C ALA A 66 -5.55 -9.32 -9.54
N ALA A 67 -4.29 -8.95 -9.34
CA ALA A 67 -3.40 -8.54 -10.43
C ALA A 67 -3.20 -9.68 -11.45
N LEU A 68 -3.08 -9.30 -12.71
CA LEU A 68 -2.77 -10.16 -13.84
C LEU A 68 -1.28 -10.51 -13.86
N ASN A 69 -0.41 -9.53 -13.61
CA ASN A 69 1.03 -9.72 -13.61
C ASN A 69 1.52 -10.10 -12.19
N PRO A 70 2.14 -11.29 -12.00
CA PRO A 70 2.61 -11.71 -10.67
C PRO A 70 3.62 -10.74 -10.04
N GLU A 71 4.42 -10.07 -10.86
CA GLU A 71 5.42 -9.09 -10.39
C GLU A 71 4.77 -7.90 -9.66
N SER A 72 3.56 -7.49 -10.06
CA SER A 72 2.81 -6.40 -9.40
C SER A 72 2.59 -6.66 -7.92
N ASN A 73 2.37 -7.92 -7.53
CA ASN A 73 2.15 -8.30 -6.13
C ASN A 73 3.41 -8.18 -5.26
N THR A 74 4.59 -8.11 -5.88
CA THR A 74 5.89 -8.09 -5.20
C THR A 74 6.63 -6.75 -5.32
N ALA A 75 6.24 -5.93 -6.29
CA ALA A 75 6.79 -4.60 -6.51
C ALA A 75 6.60 -3.73 -5.25
N GLY A 76 7.71 -3.19 -4.72
CA GLY A 76 7.70 -2.32 -3.54
C GLY A 76 7.48 -3.01 -2.19
N LEU A 77 7.38 -4.34 -2.13
CA LEU A 77 7.06 -5.08 -0.89
C LEU A 77 8.07 -4.85 0.24
N ASN A 78 9.34 -4.58 -0.10
CA ASN A 78 10.42 -4.34 0.87
C ASN A 78 10.54 -2.87 1.34
N ILE A 79 9.82 -1.92 0.72
CA ILE A 79 9.93 -0.48 1.02
C ILE A 79 9.59 -0.22 2.48
N PHE A 80 8.47 -0.76 2.98
CA PHE A 80 8.00 -0.47 4.33
C PHE A 80 8.95 -0.99 5.42
N ALA A 81 9.62 -2.12 5.17
CA ALA A 81 10.63 -2.66 6.08
C ALA A 81 11.90 -1.77 6.11
N LYS A 82 12.35 -1.28 4.95
CA LYS A 82 13.48 -0.33 4.85
C LYS A 82 13.17 1.00 5.53
N PHE A 83 11.98 1.54 5.27
CA PHE A 83 11.45 2.72 5.95
C PHE A 83 11.42 2.52 7.47
N SER A 84 10.87 1.39 7.94
CA SER A 84 10.79 1.09 9.38
C SER A 84 12.16 1.09 10.05
N ALA A 85 13.18 0.54 9.39
CA ALA A 85 14.56 0.57 9.90
C ALA A 85 15.13 2.00 9.91
N TYR A 86 14.91 2.76 8.83
CA TYR A 86 15.38 4.15 8.69
C TYR A 86 14.75 5.09 9.73
N ILE A 87 13.42 5.08 9.87
CA ILE A 87 12.71 6.04 10.72
C ILE A 87 12.90 5.79 12.22
N LYS A 88 13.10 4.52 12.62
CA LYS A 88 13.36 4.12 14.00
C LYS A 88 14.82 4.27 14.41
N ASN A 89 15.72 4.53 13.46
CA ASN A 89 17.14 4.74 13.72
C ASN A 89 17.37 5.98 14.56
N SER A 90 18.23 5.84 15.57
CA SER A 90 18.72 6.93 16.41
C SER A 90 20.25 7.06 16.41
N ASN A 91 20.95 6.26 15.61
CA ASN A 91 22.41 6.31 15.48
C ASN A 91 22.79 7.07 14.19
N PRO A 92 23.39 8.27 14.27
CA PRO A 92 23.77 9.05 13.09
C PRO A 92 24.68 8.29 12.12
N ALA A 93 25.60 7.46 12.64
CA ALA A 93 26.56 6.73 11.80
C ALA A 93 25.90 5.70 10.86
N LEU A 94 24.65 5.29 11.15
CA LEU A 94 23.89 4.35 10.32
C LEU A 94 22.90 5.04 9.39
N ASN A 95 22.67 6.35 9.55
CA ASN A 95 21.58 7.05 8.88
C ASN A 95 21.71 6.97 7.35
N ASP A 96 22.87 7.33 6.82
CA ASP A 96 23.11 7.38 5.37
C ASP A 96 22.93 6.01 4.70
N ASN A 97 23.36 4.95 5.37
CA ASN A 97 23.20 3.58 4.85
C ASN A 97 21.71 3.18 4.81
N LEU A 98 20.97 3.48 5.88
CA LEU A 98 19.53 3.18 5.95
C LEU A 98 18.72 4.00 4.94
N GLU A 99 19.04 5.28 4.79
CA GLU A 99 18.44 6.16 3.79
C GLU A 99 18.71 5.65 2.37
N LYS A 100 19.97 5.31 2.07
CA LYS A 100 20.34 4.70 0.78
C LYS A 100 19.62 3.37 0.54
N GLY A 101 19.39 2.58 1.58
CA GLY A 101 18.61 1.35 1.53
C GLY A 101 17.15 1.59 1.17
N LEU A 102 16.53 2.64 1.74
CA LEU A 102 15.16 3.07 1.40
C LEU A 102 15.10 3.60 -0.04
N LEU A 103 16.03 4.46 -0.44
CA LEU A 103 16.12 4.99 -1.81
C LEU A 103 16.28 3.87 -2.85
N LYS A 104 17.09 2.85 -2.56
CA LYS A 104 17.25 1.70 -3.46
C LYS A 104 15.94 0.92 -3.62
N ALA A 105 15.18 0.72 -2.54
CA ALA A 105 13.88 0.05 -2.60
C ALA A 105 12.85 0.87 -3.40
N LEU A 106 12.81 2.19 -3.19
CA LEU A 106 11.99 3.11 -3.99
C LEU A 106 12.38 3.09 -5.47
N LYS A 107 13.68 3.05 -5.78
CA LYS A 107 14.15 2.98 -7.18
C LYS A 107 13.72 1.69 -7.87
N VAL A 108 13.69 0.56 -7.16
CA VAL A 108 13.18 -0.71 -7.72
C VAL A 108 11.70 -0.59 -8.08
N LEU A 109 10.88 0.02 -7.21
CA LEU A 109 9.47 0.29 -7.52
C LEU A 109 9.32 1.24 -8.72
N ASP A 110 10.11 2.32 -8.75
CA ASP A 110 10.11 3.27 -9.86
C ASP A 110 10.46 2.62 -11.21
N ASN A 111 11.46 1.74 -11.22
CA ASN A 111 11.82 0.97 -12.41
C ASN A 111 10.65 0.09 -12.87
N TYR A 112 9.97 -0.59 -11.94
CA TYR A 112 8.80 -1.40 -12.26
C TYR A 112 7.65 -0.57 -12.85
N LEU A 113 7.37 0.60 -12.28
CA LEU A 113 6.33 1.52 -12.75
C LEU A 113 6.65 2.19 -14.09
N THR A 114 7.93 2.25 -14.48
CA THR A 114 8.37 2.85 -15.75
C THR A 114 8.58 1.81 -16.86
N SER A 115 8.71 0.53 -16.51
CA SER A 115 8.83 -0.57 -17.46
C SER A 115 7.45 -0.96 -18.01
N PRO A 116 7.25 -1.03 -19.34
CA PRO A 116 5.98 -1.48 -19.94
C PRO A 116 5.56 -2.86 -19.44
N LEU A 117 4.25 -3.05 -19.18
CA LEU A 117 3.67 -4.39 -18.99
C LEU A 117 3.47 -5.08 -20.34
N PRO A 118 3.31 -6.43 -20.37
CA PRO A 118 2.98 -7.15 -21.60
C PRO A 118 1.76 -6.58 -22.33
N GLU A 119 0.76 -6.07 -21.61
CA GLU A 119 -0.44 -5.45 -22.19
C GLU A 119 -0.18 -4.08 -22.85
N GLU A 120 0.96 -3.43 -22.57
CA GLU A 120 1.36 -2.14 -23.16
C GLU A 120 2.25 -2.30 -24.39
N VAL A 121 2.76 -3.52 -24.66
CA VAL A 121 3.67 -3.78 -25.78
C VAL A 121 2.86 -4.26 -26.99
N ASP A 122 2.90 -3.48 -28.07
CA ASP A 122 2.36 -3.89 -29.36
C ASP A 122 3.39 -4.73 -30.11
N GLU A 123 3.11 -6.02 -30.31
CA GLU A 123 3.98 -6.95 -31.05
C GLU A 123 4.27 -6.50 -32.50
N THR A 124 3.52 -5.54 -33.03
CA THR A 124 3.64 -5.04 -34.41
C THR A 124 4.39 -3.71 -34.54
N SER A 125 4.74 -3.05 -33.43
CA SER A 125 5.47 -1.78 -33.45
C SER A 125 6.97 -1.98 -33.26
N ALA A 126 7.77 -1.57 -34.26
CA ALA A 126 9.23 -1.65 -34.25
C ALA A 126 9.91 -0.48 -33.51
N GLU A 127 9.15 0.36 -32.81
CA GLU A 127 9.62 1.55 -32.12
C GLU A 127 9.85 1.25 -30.63
N ASP A 128 11.02 1.65 -30.12
CA ASP A 128 11.56 1.43 -28.77
C ASP A 128 10.52 1.14 -27.68
N GLU A 129 10.75 0.07 -26.90
CA GLU A 129 10.06 -0.23 -25.64
C GLU A 129 10.04 1.05 -24.76
N GLY A 130 8.96 1.80 -24.85
CA GLY A 130 8.87 3.14 -24.29
C GLY A 130 8.76 3.15 -22.77
N ILE A 131 8.62 4.34 -22.20
CA ILE A 131 8.26 4.48 -20.78
C ILE A 131 6.79 4.12 -20.62
N SER A 132 6.47 3.18 -19.73
CA SER A 132 5.09 2.79 -19.38
C SER A 132 4.25 4.02 -19.02
N GLN A 133 2.98 4.03 -19.46
CA GLN A 133 2.02 5.11 -19.21
C GLN A 133 0.92 4.68 -18.23
N ARG A 134 0.92 3.43 -17.77
CA ARG A 134 -0.07 2.93 -16.82
C ARG A 134 -0.14 3.75 -15.54
N LYS A 135 -1.35 3.80 -14.97
CA LYS A 135 -1.67 4.57 -13.76
C LYS A 135 -1.25 3.88 -12.47
N PHE A 136 -1.39 2.55 -12.40
CA PHE A 136 -1.25 1.73 -11.21
C PHE A 136 -0.31 0.54 -11.43
N LEU A 137 -0.10 -0.31 -10.41
CA LEU A 137 0.93 -1.35 -10.46
C LEU A 137 0.75 -2.32 -11.63
N ASP A 138 -0.50 -2.70 -11.92
CA ASP A 138 -0.86 -3.75 -12.88
C ASP A 138 -1.67 -3.22 -14.08
N GLY A 139 -1.74 -1.91 -14.26
CA GLY A 139 -2.46 -1.30 -15.39
C GLY A 139 -3.11 0.02 -15.04
N ASN A 140 -4.28 0.27 -15.64
CA ASN A 140 -5.02 1.53 -15.46
C ASN A 140 -6.10 1.47 -14.38
N GLU A 141 -6.36 0.29 -13.82
CA GLU A 141 -7.30 0.08 -12.72
C GLU A 141 -6.58 -0.36 -11.44
N LEU A 142 -7.18 -0.04 -10.29
CA LEU A 142 -6.66 -0.44 -8.98
C LEU A 142 -6.88 -1.95 -8.75
N THR A 143 -5.86 -2.60 -8.23
CA THR A 143 -5.82 -4.03 -7.89
C THR A 143 -5.57 -4.26 -6.40
N LEU A 144 -5.57 -5.52 -5.98
CA LEU A 144 -5.16 -5.92 -4.63
C LEU A 144 -3.70 -5.50 -4.32
N ALA A 145 -2.82 -5.52 -5.33
CA ALA A 145 -1.44 -5.08 -5.16
C ALA A 145 -1.36 -3.60 -4.74
N ASP A 146 -2.20 -2.75 -5.35
CA ASP A 146 -2.28 -1.33 -5.01
C ASP A 146 -2.87 -1.12 -3.61
N CYS A 147 -3.91 -1.88 -3.25
CA CYS A 147 -4.52 -1.86 -1.91
C CYS A 147 -3.52 -2.21 -0.79
N ASN A 148 -2.55 -3.08 -1.08
CA ASN A 148 -1.52 -3.48 -0.15
C ASN A 148 -0.37 -2.45 -0.07
N LEU A 149 0.04 -1.87 -1.20
CA LEU A 149 1.20 -0.98 -1.27
C LEU A 149 0.87 0.47 -0.91
N LEU A 150 -0.24 1.03 -1.40
CA LEU A 150 -0.56 2.47 -1.27
C LEU A 150 -0.61 2.96 0.18
N PRO A 151 -1.30 2.28 1.12
CA PRO A 151 -1.30 2.72 2.51
C PRO A 151 0.10 2.75 3.13
N LYS A 152 0.94 1.76 2.81
CA LYS A 152 2.33 1.69 3.29
C LYS A 152 3.18 2.79 2.69
N LEU A 153 3.04 3.05 1.39
CA LEU A 153 3.82 4.06 0.68
C LEU A 153 3.45 5.48 1.12
N HIS A 154 2.17 5.72 1.40
CA HIS A 154 1.70 7.00 1.93
C HIS A 154 2.23 7.26 3.35
N ILE A 155 2.23 6.26 4.24
CA ILE A 155 2.90 6.35 5.54
C ILE A 155 4.38 6.75 5.37
N VAL A 156 5.10 6.08 4.46
CA VAL A 156 6.52 6.38 4.18
C VAL A 156 6.67 7.84 3.79
N GLN A 157 5.86 8.35 2.86
CA GLN A 157 5.93 9.71 2.38
C GLN A 157 5.67 10.74 3.48
N VAL A 158 4.57 10.59 4.23
CA VAL A 158 4.16 11.54 5.28
C VAL A 158 5.18 11.56 6.41
N VAL A 159 5.55 10.39 6.93
CA VAL A 159 6.41 10.27 8.12
C VAL A 159 7.85 10.66 7.80
N CYS A 160 8.41 10.25 6.66
CA CYS A 160 9.76 10.67 6.28
C CYS A 160 9.84 12.18 6.05
N LYS A 161 8.83 12.79 5.41
CA LYS A 161 8.79 14.23 5.20
C LYS A 161 8.75 14.97 6.54
N LYS A 162 7.87 14.53 7.46
CA LYS A 162 7.68 15.18 8.77
C LYS A 162 8.91 15.09 9.68
N TYR A 163 9.48 13.90 9.83
CA TYR A 163 10.49 13.63 10.88
C TYR A 163 11.93 13.57 10.39
N ARG A 164 12.16 13.58 9.07
CA ARG A 164 13.50 13.53 8.47
C ARG A 164 13.73 14.56 7.36
N GLY A 165 12.68 15.29 6.94
CA GLY A 165 12.77 16.16 5.76
C GLY A 165 13.03 15.40 4.46
N PHE A 166 12.95 14.06 4.48
CA PHE A 166 13.17 13.22 3.33
C PHE A 166 11.92 13.22 2.46
N SER A 167 12.10 13.43 1.15
CA SER A 167 11.05 13.31 0.14
C SER A 167 11.51 12.34 -0.94
N ILE A 168 10.56 11.65 -1.58
CA ILE A 168 10.87 10.78 -2.72
C ILE A 168 11.49 11.64 -3.83
N PRO A 169 12.69 11.32 -4.34
CA PRO A 169 13.35 12.12 -5.36
C PRO A 169 12.49 12.32 -6.61
N GLU A 170 12.46 13.54 -7.16
CA GLU A 170 11.69 13.88 -8.37
C GLU A 170 12.09 13.05 -9.61
N VAL A 171 13.31 12.54 -9.63
CA VAL A 171 13.80 11.63 -10.68
C VAL A 171 13.07 10.28 -10.70
N PHE A 172 12.32 9.93 -9.65
CA PHE A 172 11.48 8.72 -9.60
C PHE A 172 10.09 9.02 -10.17
N CYS A 173 10.06 9.32 -11.47
CA CYS A 173 8.87 9.80 -12.17
C CYS A 173 7.72 8.78 -12.16
N GLY A 174 8.01 7.48 -12.22
CA GLY A 174 6.99 6.42 -12.15
C GLY A 174 6.32 6.40 -10.78
N THR A 175 7.11 6.52 -9.70
CA THR A 175 6.59 6.58 -8.33
C THR A 175 5.71 7.81 -8.11
N HIS A 176 6.15 8.98 -8.59
CA HIS A 176 5.36 10.21 -8.50
C HIS A 176 4.08 10.15 -9.33
N ARG A 177 4.13 9.58 -10.54
CA ARG A 177 2.94 9.34 -11.38
C ARG A 177 1.94 8.43 -10.68
N TYR A 178 2.42 7.33 -10.09
CA TYR A 178 1.60 6.38 -9.35
C TYR A 178 0.88 7.04 -8.16
N LEU A 179 1.63 7.74 -7.30
CA LEU A 179 1.07 8.44 -6.15
C LEU A 179 0.05 9.52 -6.55
N ARG A 180 0.35 10.30 -7.61
CA ARG A 180 -0.59 11.31 -8.12
C ARG A 180 -1.91 10.70 -8.58
N ASN A 181 -1.85 9.59 -9.32
CA ASN A 181 -3.07 8.89 -9.74
C ASN A 181 -3.83 8.31 -8.54
N ALA A 182 -3.11 7.76 -7.55
CA ALA A 182 -3.74 7.20 -6.35
C ALA A 182 -4.42 8.27 -5.48
N TYR A 183 -3.80 9.42 -5.24
CA TYR A 183 -4.41 10.52 -4.46
C TYR A 183 -5.60 11.17 -5.18
N ALA A 184 -5.77 10.94 -6.49
CA ALA A 184 -6.94 11.39 -7.23
C ALA A 184 -8.13 10.40 -7.14
N ARG A 185 -7.97 9.26 -6.45
CA ARG A 185 -8.99 8.23 -6.29
C ARG A 185 -9.67 8.36 -4.94
N GLU A 186 -11.01 8.44 -4.95
CA GLU A 186 -11.81 8.52 -3.72
C GLU A 186 -11.64 7.30 -2.80
N GLU A 187 -11.24 6.15 -3.37
CA GLU A 187 -11.00 4.93 -2.59
C GLU A 187 -9.75 5.02 -1.70
N PHE A 188 -8.93 6.07 -1.89
CA PHE A 188 -7.72 6.34 -1.15
C PHE A 188 -7.79 7.71 -0.44
N ASP A 189 -8.01 7.67 0.88
CA ASP A 189 -8.16 8.84 1.75
C ASP A 189 -6.90 8.97 2.66
N ASP A 190 -6.46 10.21 2.91
CA ASP A 190 -5.15 10.57 3.45
C ASP A 190 -5.17 11.18 4.87
N GLU A 191 -6.33 11.20 5.52
CA GLU A 191 -6.48 11.79 6.85
C GLU A 191 -5.97 10.86 7.97
N GLU A 192 -4.96 11.33 8.72
CA GLU A 192 -4.55 10.86 10.07
C GLU A 192 -3.41 9.80 10.21
N ILE A 193 -2.18 10.12 9.75
CA ILE A 193 -0.99 9.27 9.97
C ILE A 193 0.06 9.85 10.94
N GLU A 194 0.19 11.19 11.00
CA GLU A 194 1.32 11.82 11.70
C GLU A 194 1.40 11.46 13.19
N LEU A 195 0.28 11.58 13.91
CA LEU A 195 0.21 11.34 15.36
C LEU A 195 0.56 9.89 15.75
N ALA A 196 0.27 8.92 14.86
CA ALA A 196 0.57 7.51 15.12
C ALA A 196 2.08 7.23 15.15
N TYR A 197 2.90 8.07 14.50
CA TYR A 197 4.35 7.88 14.38
C TYR A 197 5.18 8.75 15.32
N GLU A 198 4.58 9.70 16.03
CA GLU A 198 5.28 10.62 16.94
C GLU A 198 6.15 9.92 17.99
N GLN A 199 5.65 8.81 18.55
CA GLN A 199 6.36 8.08 19.61
C GLN A 199 7.51 7.21 19.09
N VAL A 200 7.47 6.82 17.80
CA VAL A 200 8.43 5.87 17.21
C VAL A 200 9.43 6.52 16.26
N ALA A 201 9.11 7.69 15.71
CA ALA A 201 10.03 8.51 14.94
C ALA A 201 11.02 9.19 15.90
N LYS A 202 12.16 8.51 16.14
CA LYS A 202 13.18 9.02 17.07
C LYS A 202 13.92 10.21 16.47
N ALA A 203 14.31 11.19 17.29
CA ALA A 203 15.27 12.19 16.84
C ALA A 203 16.63 11.52 16.56
N LEU A 204 17.32 11.97 15.50
CA LEU A 204 18.74 11.69 15.32
C LEU A 204 19.47 12.48 16.43
N LYS A 205 20.15 11.75 17.33
CA LYS A 205 20.91 12.34 18.45
C LYS A 205 22.39 12.39 18.12
#